data_AF-A0A835VAJ1-F1
#
_entry.id   AF-A0A835VAJ1-F1
#
_cell.length_a   1.000
_cell.length_b   1.000
_cell.length_c   1.000
_cell.angle_alpha   90.00
_cell.angle_beta   90.00
_cell.angle_gamma   90.00
#
_symmetry.space_group_name_H-M   'P 1'
#
loop_
_entity.id
_entity.type
_entity.pdbx_description
1 polymer ?
#
loop_
_entity_poly.entity_id
_entity_poly.type
_entity_poly.pdbx_seq_one_letter_code
_entity_poly.pdbx_strand_id
1 'polypeptide(L)'
;MGSLAPLSEEPISGEDGLSKRNYSFRSWLRKQLFQRKSNLKVLLSVMGCPLSPVSILPKQPRGVASSAEYIIQQFRATSGCGKMESTAVKSMYATGRVAMTEKHGPGAASSSSLGYGQEGSFVVWQMSPGMWLVDLKVSGFQIAAGSDGRVAWRRTPWLGAHAAKGGVRPLRRALQGLDPVTIAAVFSSAQHIGDKQIDEEDCFVLRLEAHASKLSEQSDSTVDVIEHVMFGCFSERSGLLVHLEDSQLMRIQSPGSHAMYWKTAISSWMKDYAPADGMMVARSGRSVVNLERFGVAGNKTLSLSTIMEENWRIDDVEFNVPGLTADFFIPPEEIKDLS
;
A
#
# COMPACT_ATOMS: atom_id res chain seq x y z
N MET A 1 61.79 0.65 -19.30
CA MET A 1 61.47 -0.26 -18.18
C MET A 1 61.62 0.52 -16.88
N GLY A 2 60.64 0.39 -15.97
CA GLY A 2 60.73 0.90 -14.60
C GLY A 2 59.90 2.15 -14.29
N SER A 3 58.58 2.08 -14.46
CA SER A 3 57.65 3.04 -13.84
C SER A 3 57.62 2.78 -12.33
N LEU A 4 57.96 3.81 -11.54
CA LEU A 4 57.92 3.80 -10.09
C LEU A 4 56.48 3.54 -9.61
N ALA A 5 56.31 2.53 -8.76
CA ALA A 5 55.10 2.35 -7.97
C ALA A 5 55.23 3.13 -6.65
N PRO A 6 54.16 3.80 -6.20
CA PRO A 6 54.01 4.07 -4.78
C PRO A 6 52.76 3.38 -4.21
N LEU A 7 53.04 2.56 -3.21
CA LEU A 7 52.33 2.42 -1.93
C LEU A 7 50.83 2.16 -1.97
N SER A 8 50.50 0.91 -1.62
CA SER A 8 49.22 0.50 -1.06
C SER A 8 48.95 1.23 0.26
N GLU A 9 48.04 2.19 0.26
CA GLU A 9 47.36 2.65 1.46
C GLU A 9 46.02 1.91 1.57
N GLU A 10 45.94 0.97 2.50
CA GLU A 10 44.67 0.51 3.05
C GLU A 10 44.02 1.67 3.82
N PRO A 11 42.72 1.98 3.63
CA PRO A 11 42.05 2.85 4.57
C PRO A 11 41.56 2.04 5.76
N ILE A 12 42.21 2.33 6.87
CA ILE A 12 41.84 2.08 8.26
C ILE A 12 40.38 2.47 8.51
N SER A 13 39.68 1.61 9.25
CA SER A 13 38.37 1.84 9.84
C SER A 13 38.40 3.01 10.84
N GLY A 14 37.56 4.04 10.65
CA GLY A 14 37.30 5.03 11.70
C GLY A 14 36.41 6.20 11.26
N GLU A 15 35.18 6.21 11.80
CA GLU A 15 34.29 7.34 12.13
C GLU A 15 33.67 8.24 11.03
N ASP A 16 32.34 8.10 10.94
CA ASP A 16 31.33 9.18 10.93
C ASP A 16 31.53 10.38 9.99
N GLY A 17 31.38 10.10 8.71
CA GLY A 17 30.80 11.05 7.75
C GLY A 17 29.42 10.58 7.32
N LEU A 18 28.36 11.28 7.75
CA LEU A 18 27.01 11.18 7.19
C LEU A 18 27.00 11.70 5.74
N SER A 19 27.61 10.94 4.84
CA SER A 19 27.38 11.04 3.41
C SER A 19 25.91 10.69 3.17
N LYS A 20 25.08 11.70 2.87
CA LYS A 20 23.70 11.55 2.38
C LYS A 20 23.68 10.71 1.08
N ARG A 21 23.81 9.40 1.21
CA ARG A 21 23.53 8.45 0.14
C ARG A 21 22.01 8.28 0.11
N ASN A 22 21.37 8.79 -0.94
CA ASN A 22 19.95 8.54 -1.22
C ASN A 22 19.73 7.02 -1.41
N TYR A 23 19.44 6.32 -0.32
CA TYR A 23 19.08 4.91 -0.38
C TYR A 23 17.64 4.80 -0.87
N SER A 24 17.46 4.43 -2.15
CA SER A 24 16.14 4.07 -2.69
C SER A 24 15.57 2.86 -1.93
N PHE A 25 14.26 2.89 -1.64
CA PHE A 25 13.50 1.78 -1.06
C PHE A 25 13.79 0.45 -1.73
N ARG A 26 13.98 0.45 -3.04
CA ARG A 26 14.27 -0.74 -3.84
C ARG A 26 15.66 -1.30 -3.59
N SER A 27 16.67 -0.43 -3.42
CA SER A 27 18.02 -0.85 -3.07
C SER A 27 18.07 -1.45 -1.66
N TRP A 28 17.30 -0.87 -0.73
CA TRP A 28 17.13 -1.44 0.61
C TRP A 28 16.36 -2.76 0.58
N LEU A 29 15.21 -2.81 -0.12
CA LEU A 29 14.40 -4.01 -0.29
C LEU A 29 15.24 -5.14 -0.91
N ARG A 30 16.07 -4.83 -1.92
CA ARG A 30 17.05 -5.75 -2.50
C ARG A 30 17.97 -6.35 -1.45
N LYS A 31 18.54 -5.56 -0.54
CA LYS A 31 19.38 -6.09 0.55
C LYS A 31 18.59 -7.03 1.47
N GLN A 32 17.30 -6.80 1.64
CA GLN A 32 16.42 -7.66 2.42
C GLN A 32 16.02 -8.95 1.68
N LEU A 33 16.07 -8.99 0.34
CA LEU A 33 15.79 -10.22 -0.45
C LEU A 33 16.76 -11.35 -0.15
N PHE A 34 18.02 -11.01 0.08
CA PHE A 34 19.10 -11.98 0.33
C PHE A 34 19.27 -12.33 1.82
N GLN A 35 18.47 -11.72 2.70
CA GLN A 35 18.42 -12.05 4.13
C GLN A 35 17.47 -13.23 4.35
N ARG A 36 17.93 -14.25 5.07
CA ARG A 36 17.15 -15.48 5.37
C ARG A 36 16.08 -15.30 6.45
N LYS A 37 16.16 -14.26 7.29
CA LYS A 37 15.21 -14.02 8.37
C LYS A 37 14.12 -13.05 7.91
N SER A 38 12.88 -13.33 8.30
CA SER A 38 11.82 -12.33 8.22
C SER A 38 12.20 -11.13 9.10
N ASN A 39 11.89 -9.95 8.62
CA ASN A 39 12.26 -8.70 9.28
C ASN A 39 10.99 -7.87 9.33
N LEU A 40 10.44 -7.67 10.53
CA LEU A 40 9.27 -6.83 10.78
C LEU A 40 9.34 -5.48 10.03
N LYS A 41 10.55 -4.90 9.90
CA LYS A 41 10.78 -3.66 9.13
C LYS A 41 10.33 -3.76 7.67
N VAL A 42 10.46 -4.93 7.04
CA VAL A 42 10.07 -5.15 5.65
C VAL A 42 8.55 -5.18 5.52
N LEU A 43 7.88 -5.92 6.40
CA LEU A 43 6.42 -5.94 6.45
C LEU A 43 5.84 -4.56 6.71
N LEU A 44 6.39 -3.86 7.71
CA LEU A 44 6.02 -2.50 8.06
C LEU A 44 6.29 -1.51 6.91
N SER A 45 7.34 -1.72 6.11
CA SER A 45 7.58 -0.88 4.92
C SER A 45 6.50 -1.06 3.85
N VAL A 46 5.92 -2.26 3.73
CA VAL A 46 4.83 -2.55 2.79
C VAL A 46 3.50 -1.99 3.33
N MET A 47 3.21 -2.21 4.61
CA MET A 47 1.94 -1.82 5.23
C MET A 47 1.83 -0.34 5.62
N GLY A 48 2.96 0.35 5.78
CA GLY A 48 2.97 1.78 6.13
C GLY A 48 2.51 2.69 4.98
N CYS A 49 2.57 2.22 3.73
CA CYS A 49 2.10 2.99 2.57
C CYS A 49 1.74 2.10 1.36
N PRO A 50 0.82 1.13 1.50
CA PRO A 50 0.32 0.38 0.36
C PRO A 50 -0.45 1.35 -0.55
N LEU A 51 -0.04 1.46 -1.81
CA LEU A 51 -0.67 2.33 -2.80
C LEU A 51 -1.53 1.48 -3.75
N SER A 52 -2.67 2.03 -4.16
CA SER A 52 -3.49 1.47 -5.24
C SER A 52 -2.67 1.22 -6.52
N PRO A 53 -2.99 0.20 -7.34
CA PRO A 53 -2.43 -0.03 -8.68
C PRO A 53 -2.66 1.13 -9.65
N VAL A 54 -3.79 1.82 -9.51
CA VAL A 54 -4.23 2.85 -10.46
C VAL A 54 -4.44 4.18 -9.76
N SER A 55 -4.16 5.26 -10.49
CA SER A 55 -4.57 6.61 -10.12
C SER A 55 -6.08 6.77 -10.31
N ILE A 56 -6.68 7.72 -9.58
CA ILE A 56 -8.10 8.03 -9.74
C ILE A 56 -8.34 8.67 -11.11
N LEU A 57 -9.33 8.18 -11.85
CA LEU A 57 -9.77 8.80 -13.09
C LEU A 57 -10.52 10.12 -12.81
N PRO A 58 -10.21 11.22 -13.53
CA PRO A 58 -10.85 12.52 -13.31
C PRO A 58 -12.36 12.54 -13.64
N LYS A 59 -12.82 11.65 -14.52
CA LYS A 59 -14.23 11.53 -14.91
C LYS A 59 -14.67 10.08 -14.75
N GLN A 60 -15.62 9.87 -13.86
CA GLN A 60 -16.23 8.57 -13.66
C GLN A 60 -17.47 8.45 -14.57
N PRO A 61 -17.66 7.31 -15.24
CA PRO A 61 -18.88 7.06 -15.98
C PRO A 61 -20.10 7.07 -15.03
N ARG A 62 -21.15 7.78 -15.44
CA ARG A 62 -22.42 7.90 -14.69
C ARG A 62 -23.52 7.01 -15.29
N GLY A 63 -23.18 6.20 -16.28
CA GLY A 63 -24.09 5.26 -16.92
C GLY A 63 -24.16 3.92 -16.17
N VAL A 64 -25.06 3.06 -16.64
CA VAL A 64 -25.23 1.68 -16.18
C VAL A 64 -25.22 0.76 -17.40
N ALA A 65 -24.21 0.90 -18.25
CA ALA A 65 -24.05 0.15 -19.49
C ALA A 65 -23.41 -1.23 -19.26
N SER A 66 -22.85 -1.47 -18.07
CA SER A 66 -22.26 -2.75 -17.69
C SER A 66 -22.65 -3.18 -16.27
N SER A 67 -22.51 -4.46 -15.96
CA SER A 67 -22.70 -4.99 -14.59
C SER A 67 -21.77 -4.31 -13.59
N ALA A 68 -20.52 -4.00 -13.97
CA ALA A 68 -19.57 -3.32 -13.10
C ALA A 68 -20.06 -1.91 -12.72
N GLU A 69 -20.56 -1.16 -13.69
CA GLU A 69 -21.15 0.16 -13.43
C GLU A 69 -22.39 0.06 -12.54
N TYR A 70 -23.26 -0.95 -12.75
CA TYR A 70 -24.40 -1.20 -11.87
C TYR A 70 -23.98 -1.43 -10.42
N ILE A 71 -23.00 -2.31 -10.20
CA ILE A 71 -22.48 -2.64 -8.86
C ILE A 71 -21.92 -1.39 -8.18
N ILE A 72 -21.15 -0.57 -8.92
CA ILE A 72 -20.59 0.67 -8.38
C ILE A 72 -21.66 1.74 -8.13
N GLN A 73 -22.73 1.80 -8.93
CA GLN A 73 -23.87 2.68 -8.64
C GLN A 73 -24.62 2.24 -7.37
N GLN A 74 -24.81 0.93 -7.16
CA GLN A 74 -25.39 0.40 -5.93
C GLN A 74 -24.51 0.76 -4.72
N PHE A 75 -23.20 0.55 -4.83
CA PHE A 75 -22.25 0.96 -3.79
C PHE A 75 -22.33 2.46 -3.49
N ARG A 76 -22.40 3.33 -4.51
CA ARG A 76 -22.54 4.79 -4.32
C ARG A 76 -23.83 5.16 -3.60
N ALA A 77 -24.92 4.48 -3.93
CA ALA A 77 -26.22 4.72 -3.33
C ALA A 77 -26.22 4.32 -1.85
N THR A 78 -25.75 3.10 -1.52
CA THR A 78 -25.72 2.62 -0.13
C THR A 78 -24.68 3.38 0.71
N SER A 79 -23.50 3.66 0.16
CA SER A 79 -22.45 4.36 0.89
C SER A 79 -22.70 5.84 1.09
N GLY A 80 -23.70 6.42 0.41
CA GLY A 80 -24.01 7.85 0.46
C GLY A 80 -23.04 8.74 -0.34
N CYS A 81 -22.00 8.17 -0.96
CA CYS A 81 -20.90 8.94 -1.54
C CYS A 81 -21.29 9.73 -2.79
N GLY A 82 -22.36 9.32 -3.49
CA GLY A 82 -22.88 10.03 -4.66
C GLY A 82 -23.33 11.47 -4.35
N LYS A 83 -23.83 11.74 -3.13
CA LYS A 83 -24.26 13.08 -2.71
C LYS A 83 -23.08 14.04 -2.53
N MET A 84 -21.91 13.52 -2.18
CA MET A 84 -20.74 14.34 -1.84
C MET A 84 -19.90 14.67 -3.07
N GLU A 85 -19.98 13.88 -4.15
CA GLU A 85 -19.28 14.13 -5.44
C GLU A 85 -19.57 15.48 -6.10
N SER A 86 -20.63 16.17 -5.71
CA SER A 86 -20.97 17.51 -6.20
C SER A 86 -20.27 18.66 -5.46
N THR A 87 -19.63 18.40 -4.31
CA THR A 87 -18.95 19.43 -3.50
C THR A 87 -17.45 19.52 -3.80
N ALA A 88 -16.95 20.73 -4.00
CA ALA A 88 -15.65 21.03 -4.62
C ALA A 88 -14.41 20.73 -3.75
N VAL A 89 -14.56 20.46 -2.45
CA VAL A 89 -13.45 20.05 -1.57
C VAL A 89 -13.93 18.92 -0.68
N LYS A 90 -13.27 17.76 -0.78
CA LYS A 90 -13.50 16.58 0.06
C LYS A 90 -12.25 16.34 0.88
N SER A 91 -12.28 16.79 2.13
CA SER A 91 -11.28 16.46 3.14
C SER A 91 -11.80 15.35 4.04
N MET A 92 -10.88 14.59 4.62
CA MET A 92 -11.20 13.52 5.54
C MET A 92 -10.10 13.39 6.60
N TYR A 93 -10.51 13.09 7.82
CA TYR A 93 -9.65 12.65 8.91
C TYR A 93 -10.12 11.31 9.45
N ALA A 94 -9.19 10.45 9.83
CA ALA A 94 -9.50 9.25 10.59
C ALA A 94 -8.36 8.87 11.54
N THR A 95 -8.72 8.32 12.69
CA THR A 95 -7.78 7.68 13.61
C THR A 95 -8.22 6.25 13.87
N GLY A 96 -7.25 5.42 14.23
CA GLY A 96 -7.56 4.06 14.61
C GLY A 96 -6.43 3.34 15.28
N ARG A 97 -6.73 2.12 15.68
CA ARG A 97 -5.81 1.17 16.29
C ARG A 97 -5.59 -0.02 15.39
N VAL A 98 -4.41 -0.61 15.54
CA VAL A 98 -3.99 -1.80 14.82
C VAL A 98 -3.37 -2.78 15.80
N ALA A 99 -3.65 -4.06 15.63
CA ALA A 99 -2.97 -5.14 16.32
C ALA A 99 -2.36 -6.06 15.27
N MET A 100 -1.05 -6.26 15.36
CA MET A 100 -0.24 -6.85 14.30
C MET A 100 0.45 -8.12 14.78
N THR A 101 0.24 -9.22 14.07
CA THR A 101 0.82 -10.52 14.40
C THR A 101 1.53 -11.12 13.19
N GLU A 102 2.83 -11.37 13.33
CA GLU A 102 3.62 -12.08 12.32
C GLU A 102 3.34 -13.59 12.39
N LYS A 103 3.06 -14.19 11.24
CA LYS A 103 2.93 -15.64 11.07
C LYS A 103 4.00 -16.10 10.08
N HIS A 104 4.80 -17.09 10.49
CA HIS A 104 5.75 -17.70 9.58
C HIS A 104 5.01 -18.71 8.69
N GLY A 105 5.27 -18.69 7.37
CA GLY A 105 4.67 -19.61 6.42
C GLY A 105 5.12 -21.07 6.61
N PRO A 106 4.43 -22.04 5.96
CA PRO A 106 4.80 -23.45 6.03
C PRO A 106 6.22 -23.65 5.46
N GLY A 107 7.15 -24.13 6.31
CA GLY A 107 8.57 -24.38 5.94
C GLY A 107 9.61 -23.66 6.80
N ALA A 108 9.20 -22.71 7.65
CA ALA A 108 10.05 -22.22 8.74
C ALA A 108 9.99 -23.20 9.92
N ALA A 109 11.14 -23.57 10.49
CA ALA A 109 11.18 -24.38 11.71
C ALA A 109 10.28 -23.75 12.78
N SER A 110 9.36 -24.54 13.32
CA SER A 110 8.35 -24.13 14.30
C SER A 110 9.01 -23.71 15.62
N SER A 111 9.48 -22.47 15.72
CA SER A 111 9.69 -21.83 17.00
C SER A 111 8.37 -21.21 17.43
N SER A 112 7.72 -21.88 18.38
CA SER A 112 6.50 -21.45 19.06
C SER A 112 6.73 -20.21 19.92
N SER A 113 7.14 -19.09 19.34
CA SER A 113 6.90 -17.81 20.01
C SER A 113 5.42 -17.54 19.86
N LEU A 114 4.65 -17.66 20.94
CA LEU A 114 3.39 -16.94 21.07
C LEU A 114 3.72 -15.46 20.83
N GLY A 115 3.61 -15.03 19.58
CA GLY A 115 3.88 -13.65 19.20
C GLY A 115 2.81 -12.80 19.86
N TYR A 116 3.18 -12.12 20.95
CA TYR A 116 2.37 -11.04 21.48
C TYR A 116 2.10 -10.08 20.31
N GLY A 117 0.82 -9.94 19.96
CA GLY A 117 0.38 -9.02 18.93
C GLY A 117 0.91 -7.63 19.25
N GLN A 118 1.56 -7.00 18.29
CA GLN A 118 2.08 -5.65 18.44
C GLN A 118 0.92 -4.68 18.24
N GLU A 119 0.51 -4.02 19.32
CA GLU A 119 -0.47 -2.95 19.24
C GLU A 119 0.16 -1.68 18.68
N GLY A 120 -0.68 -0.89 18.02
CA GLY A 120 -0.31 0.34 17.40
C GLY A 120 -1.52 1.21 17.10
N SER A 121 -1.25 2.37 16.53
CA SER A 121 -2.24 3.35 16.13
C SER A 121 -1.87 3.97 14.80
N PHE A 122 -2.87 4.47 14.08
CA PHE A 122 -2.65 5.27 12.90
C PHE A 122 -3.51 6.52 12.89
N VAL A 123 -3.06 7.51 12.14
CA VAL A 123 -3.81 8.71 11.78
C VAL A 123 -3.74 8.86 10.26
N VAL A 124 -4.87 9.15 9.63
CA VAL A 124 -4.98 9.42 8.19
C VAL A 124 -5.63 10.78 7.99
N TRP A 125 -5.04 11.57 7.10
CA TRP A 125 -5.61 12.80 6.56
C TRP A 125 -5.72 12.64 5.04
N GLN A 126 -6.80 13.10 4.45
CA GLN A 126 -6.96 13.14 2.99
C GLN A 126 -7.56 14.46 2.56
N MET A 127 -7.17 14.93 1.38
CA MET A 127 -7.77 16.08 0.72
C MET A 127 -7.74 15.88 -0.79
N SER A 128 -8.90 16.06 -1.43
CA SER A 128 -8.98 16.00 -2.89
C SER A 128 -8.32 17.24 -3.53
N PRO A 129 -7.60 17.10 -4.67
CA PRO A 129 -7.27 15.85 -5.36
C PRO A 129 -5.93 15.26 -4.89
N GLY A 130 -5.94 13.96 -4.60
CA GLY A 130 -4.71 13.16 -4.47
C GLY A 130 -3.81 13.47 -3.28
N MET A 131 -4.19 14.38 -2.39
CA MET A 131 -3.41 14.66 -1.18
C MET A 131 -3.83 13.73 -0.06
N TRP A 132 -2.85 13.16 0.64
CA TRP A 132 -3.10 12.33 1.81
C TRP A 132 -1.85 12.25 2.69
N LEU A 133 -2.03 11.97 3.97
CA LEU A 133 -0.97 11.75 4.94
C LEU A 133 -1.39 10.59 5.85
N VAL A 134 -0.47 9.69 6.14
CA VAL A 134 -0.65 8.62 7.13
C VAL A 134 0.54 8.60 8.06
N ASP A 135 0.27 8.53 9.35
CA ASP A 135 1.26 8.24 10.39
C ASP A 135 0.83 6.93 11.08
N LEU A 136 1.70 5.93 11.07
CA LEU A 136 1.50 4.62 11.67
C LEU A 136 2.56 4.42 12.76
N LYS A 137 2.12 4.19 13.99
CA LYS A 137 2.96 3.86 15.14
C LYS A 137 2.66 2.45 15.60
N VAL A 138 3.64 1.55 15.53
CA VAL A 138 3.47 0.14 15.96
C VAL A 138 4.81 -0.46 16.35
N SER A 139 4.84 -1.25 17.43
CA SER A 139 6.06 -1.95 17.89
C SER A 139 7.27 -1.02 18.10
N GLY A 140 7.05 0.23 18.54
CA GLY A 140 8.11 1.23 18.71
C GLY A 140 8.65 1.86 17.41
N PHE A 141 8.09 1.49 16.25
CA PHE A 141 8.40 2.13 14.98
C PHE A 141 7.32 3.15 14.62
N GLN A 142 7.75 4.30 14.09
CA GLN A 142 6.88 5.31 13.49
C GLN A 142 7.16 5.38 11.99
N ILE A 143 6.11 5.26 11.18
CA ILE A 143 6.17 5.30 9.73
C ILE A 143 5.23 6.39 9.27
N ALA A 144 5.77 7.36 8.57
CA ALA A 144 4.99 8.40 7.93
C ALA A 144 5.00 8.20 6.42
N ALA A 145 3.89 8.47 5.75
CA ALA A 145 3.82 8.53 4.31
C ALA A 145 2.78 9.55 3.90
N GLY A 146 2.95 10.16 2.73
CA GLY A 146 2.00 11.14 2.26
C GLY A 146 2.09 11.40 0.78
N SER A 147 1.21 12.26 0.30
CA SER A 147 1.24 12.83 -1.03
C SER A 147 0.71 14.25 -1.01
N ASP A 148 1.36 15.12 -1.76
CA ASP A 148 0.94 16.50 -2.04
C ASP A 148 0.08 16.61 -3.32
N GLY A 149 -0.38 15.48 -3.85
CA GLY A 149 -1.09 15.43 -5.14
C GLY A 149 -0.18 15.40 -6.36
N ARG A 150 1.15 15.54 -6.20
CA ARG A 150 2.15 15.44 -7.29
C ARG A 150 3.11 14.28 -7.07
N VAL A 151 3.63 14.14 -5.86
CA VAL A 151 4.57 13.10 -5.44
C VAL A 151 3.97 12.37 -4.26
N ALA A 152 4.10 11.05 -4.24
CA ALA A 152 3.88 10.25 -3.04
C ALA A 152 5.23 9.95 -2.38
N TRP A 153 5.32 9.97 -1.06
CA TRP A 153 6.55 9.81 -0.30
C TRP A 153 6.32 8.92 0.92
N ARG A 154 7.42 8.37 1.44
CA ARG A 154 7.45 7.53 2.63
C ARG A 154 8.67 7.86 3.46
N ARG A 155 8.54 7.79 4.78
CA ARG A 155 9.61 7.97 5.75
C ARG A 155 9.55 6.83 6.76
N THR A 156 10.60 6.02 6.78
CA THR A 156 10.76 4.94 7.76
C THR A 156 12.03 5.12 8.57
N PRO A 157 12.12 4.60 9.81
CA PRO A 157 13.30 4.76 10.66
C PRO A 157 14.59 4.16 10.06
N TRP A 158 14.47 3.15 9.18
CA TRP A 158 15.60 2.44 8.59
C TRP A 158 16.02 2.95 7.21
N LEU A 159 15.22 3.81 6.57
CA LEU A 159 15.47 4.27 5.20
C LEU A 159 15.44 5.79 5.06
N GLY A 160 14.86 6.51 6.03
CA GLY A 160 14.58 7.93 5.90
C GLY A 160 13.48 8.22 4.89
N ALA A 161 13.37 9.48 4.50
CA ALA A 161 12.39 9.93 3.51
C ALA A 161 12.83 9.54 2.08
N HIS A 162 11.90 9.02 1.30
CA HIS A 162 12.09 8.76 -0.14
C HIS A 162 10.76 8.87 -0.89
N ALA A 163 10.83 9.26 -2.18
CA ALA A 163 9.68 9.32 -3.06
C ALA A 163 9.28 7.92 -3.56
N ALA A 164 7.97 7.68 -3.69
CA ALA A 164 7.40 6.54 -4.37
C ALA A 164 7.33 6.82 -5.88
N LYS A 165 7.66 5.80 -6.69
CA LYS A 165 7.63 5.88 -8.16
C LYS A 165 6.26 5.57 -8.75
N GLY A 166 6.06 6.04 -9.99
CA GLY A 166 4.76 6.15 -10.67
C GLY A 166 3.92 7.22 -9.98
N GLY A 167 3.23 8.08 -10.73
CA GLY A 167 2.51 9.25 -10.20
C GLY A 167 1.53 8.96 -9.04
N VAL A 168 0.92 9.98 -8.47
CA VAL A 168 0.09 9.84 -7.27
C VAL A 168 -1.04 8.81 -7.45
N ARG A 169 -1.15 7.94 -6.45
CA ARG A 169 -2.17 6.89 -6.35
C ARG A 169 -2.80 6.94 -4.96
N PRO A 170 -4.07 6.52 -4.83
CA PRO A 170 -4.74 6.45 -3.53
C PRO A 170 -3.99 5.57 -2.53
N LEU A 171 -4.05 5.97 -1.26
CA LEU A 171 -3.66 5.14 -0.14
C LEU A 171 -4.62 3.94 -0.03
N ARG A 172 -4.10 2.71 0.02
CA ARG A 172 -4.92 1.49 0.13
C ARG A 172 -5.78 1.47 1.41
N ARG A 173 -5.35 2.13 2.49
CA ARG A 173 -6.18 2.27 3.70
C ARG A 173 -7.51 2.96 3.42
N ALA A 174 -7.53 3.91 2.48
CA ALA A 174 -8.77 4.53 2.00
C ALA A 174 -9.72 3.50 1.36
N LEU A 175 -9.16 2.48 0.72
CA LEU A 175 -9.92 1.40 0.06
C LEU A 175 -10.45 0.34 1.04
N GLN A 176 -10.03 0.33 2.30
CA GLN A 176 -10.50 -0.60 3.33
C GLN A 176 -11.85 -0.16 3.93
N GLY A 177 -12.77 0.28 3.08
CA GLY A 177 -14.08 0.79 3.48
C GLY A 177 -14.04 2.17 4.15
N LEU A 178 -12.93 2.89 4.05
CA LEU A 178 -12.70 4.15 4.77
C LEU A 178 -13.17 5.38 3.98
N ASP A 179 -12.81 5.46 2.70
CA ASP A 179 -13.21 6.53 1.80
C ASP A 179 -14.06 5.96 0.66
N PRO A 180 -15.40 5.97 0.80
CA PRO A 180 -16.31 5.49 -0.24
C PRO A 180 -16.14 6.20 -1.58
N VAL A 181 -15.77 7.49 -1.59
CA VAL A 181 -15.58 8.24 -2.84
C VAL A 181 -14.39 7.68 -3.61
N THR A 182 -13.27 7.45 -2.90
CA THR A 182 -12.08 6.85 -3.50
C THR A 182 -12.33 5.40 -3.95
N ILE A 183 -13.07 4.60 -3.18
CA ILE A 183 -13.44 3.22 -3.57
C ILE A 183 -14.25 3.24 -4.87
N ALA A 184 -15.32 4.03 -4.94
CA ALA A 184 -16.15 4.17 -6.14
C ALA A 184 -15.33 4.67 -7.35
N ALA A 185 -14.30 5.48 -7.10
CA ALA A 185 -13.41 5.98 -8.13
C ALA A 185 -12.46 4.95 -8.70
N VAL A 186 -11.78 4.22 -7.83
CA VAL A 186 -10.82 3.19 -8.23
C VAL A 186 -11.53 2.08 -9.00
N PHE A 187 -12.70 1.63 -8.56
CA PHE A 187 -13.43 0.56 -9.23
C PHE A 187 -14.32 1.02 -10.40
N SER A 188 -14.34 2.32 -10.72
CA SER A 188 -15.13 2.84 -11.85
C SER A 188 -14.72 2.29 -13.22
N SER A 189 -13.47 1.83 -13.35
CA SER A 189 -12.95 1.19 -14.57
C SER A 189 -12.77 -0.33 -14.41
N ALA A 190 -13.33 -0.93 -13.36
CA ALA A 190 -13.21 -2.36 -13.11
C ALA A 190 -14.13 -3.17 -14.03
N GLN A 191 -13.81 -4.45 -14.19
CA GLN A 191 -14.63 -5.41 -14.91
C GLN A 191 -15.33 -6.32 -13.92
N HIS A 192 -16.61 -6.60 -14.16
CA HIS A 192 -17.32 -7.62 -13.42
C HIS A 192 -16.89 -9.00 -13.94
N ILE A 193 -16.39 -9.85 -13.05
CA ILE A 193 -15.85 -11.18 -13.42
C ILE A 193 -16.68 -12.36 -12.91
N GLY A 194 -17.78 -12.08 -12.20
CA GLY A 194 -18.68 -13.08 -11.65
C GLY A 194 -18.90 -12.90 -10.15
N ASP A 195 -19.47 -13.92 -9.54
CA ASP A 195 -19.97 -13.89 -8.18
C ASP A 195 -19.20 -14.87 -7.29
N LYS A 196 -19.06 -14.56 -6.01
CA LYS A 196 -18.33 -15.38 -5.04
C LYS A 196 -18.92 -15.19 -3.65
N GLN A 197 -19.09 -16.29 -2.92
CA GLN A 197 -19.43 -16.22 -1.52
C GLN A 197 -18.18 -15.85 -0.70
N ILE A 198 -18.26 -14.76 0.06
CA ILE A 198 -17.23 -14.35 1.02
C ILE A 198 -17.81 -14.49 2.42
N ASP A 199 -17.17 -15.34 3.23
CA ASP A 199 -17.73 -15.81 4.49
C ASP A 199 -19.14 -16.40 4.27
N GLU A 200 -20.20 -15.73 4.75
CA GLU A 200 -21.60 -16.14 4.59
C GLU A 200 -22.39 -15.20 3.68
N GLU A 201 -21.72 -14.34 2.92
CA GLU A 201 -22.34 -13.29 2.09
C GLU A 201 -22.04 -13.47 0.60
N ASP A 202 -23.09 -13.54 -0.20
CA ASP A 202 -23.00 -13.54 -1.66
C ASP A 202 -22.52 -12.16 -2.15
N CYS A 203 -21.49 -12.16 -3.00
CA CYS A 203 -20.82 -10.95 -3.46
C CYS A 203 -20.57 -10.96 -4.97
N PHE A 204 -20.82 -9.81 -5.60
CA PHE A 204 -20.29 -9.51 -6.93
C PHE A 204 -18.78 -9.25 -6.86
N VAL A 205 -18.01 -9.77 -7.82
CA VAL A 205 -16.55 -9.60 -7.87
C VAL A 205 -16.15 -8.67 -9.02
N LEU A 206 -15.55 -7.54 -8.66
CA LEU A 206 -14.96 -6.60 -9.61
C LEU A 206 -13.44 -6.77 -9.66
N ARG A 207 -12.88 -6.94 -10.86
CA ARG A 207 -11.44 -7.02 -11.13
C ARG A 207 -10.94 -5.72 -11.72
N LEU A 208 -9.82 -5.23 -11.18
CA LEU A 208 -9.09 -4.08 -11.69
C LEU A 208 -7.63 -4.47 -11.93
N GLU A 209 -7.12 -4.22 -13.12
CA GLU A 209 -5.74 -4.53 -13.49
C GLU A 209 -5.04 -3.26 -13.99
N ALA A 210 -3.85 -2.98 -13.46
CA ALA A 210 -3.04 -1.86 -13.92
C ALA A 210 -2.54 -2.10 -15.35
N HIS A 211 -2.75 -1.13 -16.24
CA HIS A 211 -2.19 -1.19 -17.58
C HIS A 211 -0.65 -1.22 -17.56
N ALA A 212 -0.05 -1.96 -18.49
CA ALA A 212 1.40 -2.09 -18.63
C ALA A 212 2.14 -0.75 -18.72
N SER A 213 1.53 0.28 -19.33
CA SER A 213 2.09 1.64 -19.39
C SER A 213 2.19 2.31 -18.02
N LYS A 214 1.26 2.03 -17.10
CA LYS A 214 1.30 2.53 -15.72
C LYS A 214 2.25 1.75 -14.84
N LEU A 215 2.45 0.47 -15.13
CA LEU A 215 3.44 -0.35 -14.46
C LEU A 215 4.85 0.05 -14.87
N SER A 216 5.09 0.38 -16.15
CA SER A 216 6.40 0.84 -16.61
C SER A 216 6.82 2.20 -16.02
N GLU A 217 5.86 3.13 -15.80
CA GLU A 217 6.09 4.37 -15.03
C GLU A 217 6.57 4.09 -13.59
N GLN A 218 6.24 2.91 -13.05
CA GLN A 218 6.70 2.47 -11.74
C GLN A 218 8.03 1.73 -11.84
N SER A 219 8.41 1.14 -12.98
CA SER A 219 9.64 0.36 -13.14
C SER A 219 10.92 1.22 -13.24
N ASP A 220 12.08 0.57 -13.12
CA ASP A 220 13.39 1.11 -13.48
C ASP A 220 14.35 0.00 -13.95
N SER A 221 15.62 0.33 -14.17
CA SER A 221 16.63 -0.61 -14.65
C SER A 221 16.88 -1.81 -13.73
N THR A 222 16.40 -1.77 -12.48
CA THR A 222 16.63 -2.82 -11.48
C THR A 222 15.37 -3.50 -10.99
N VAL A 223 14.24 -2.78 -10.98
CA VAL A 223 12.96 -3.28 -10.50
C VAL A 223 11.91 -3.04 -11.56
N ASP A 224 11.29 -4.12 -11.99
CA ASP A 224 10.24 -4.12 -12.99
C ASP A 224 8.92 -4.59 -12.35
N VAL A 225 7.90 -3.73 -12.34
CA VAL A 225 6.56 -4.11 -11.86
C VAL A 225 5.87 -4.86 -12.99
N ILE A 226 5.69 -6.16 -12.83
CA ILE A 226 5.16 -7.04 -13.88
C ILE A 226 3.64 -6.96 -13.92
N GLU A 227 3.02 -6.99 -12.75
CA GLU A 227 1.57 -7.10 -12.62
C GLU A 227 1.13 -6.41 -11.32
N HIS A 228 0.01 -5.71 -11.38
CA HIS A 228 -0.68 -5.21 -10.20
C HIS A 228 -2.19 -5.30 -10.41
N VAL A 229 -2.84 -6.20 -9.68
CA VAL A 229 -4.27 -6.52 -9.82
C VAL A 229 -4.96 -6.36 -8.46
N MET A 230 -6.16 -5.80 -8.47
CA MET A 230 -7.06 -5.76 -7.31
C MET A 230 -8.40 -6.44 -7.63
N PHE A 231 -9.00 -7.04 -6.61
CA PHE A 231 -10.35 -7.56 -6.65
C PHE A 231 -11.17 -6.97 -5.51
N GLY A 232 -12.33 -6.40 -5.82
CA GLY A 232 -13.30 -5.92 -4.83
C GLY A 232 -14.53 -6.81 -4.83
N CYS A 233 -14.88 -7.36 -3.67
CA CYS A 233 -16.09 -8.13 -3.47
C CYS A 233 -17.16 -7.23 -2.83
N PHE A 234 -18.22 -6.96 -3.56
CA PHE A 234 -19.33 -6.10 -3.14
C PHE A 234 -20.53 -6.98 -2.79
N SER A 235 -21.01 -6.87 -1.56
CA SER A 235 -22.16 -7.60 -1.04
C SER A 235 -23.38 -7.38 -1.94
N GLU A 236 -24.03 -8.45 -2.40
CA GLU A 236 -25.24 -8.34 -3.21
C GLU A 236 -26.40 -7.73 -2.39
N ARG A 237 -26.44 -8.06 -1.09
CA ARG A 237 -27.47 -7.66 -0.15
C ARG A 237 -27.38 -6.19 0.25
N SER A 238 -26.18 -5.71 0.57
CA SER A 238 -25.98 -4.34 1.06
C SER A 238 -25.43 -3.40 -0.01
N GLY A 239 -24.73 -3.92 -1.02
CA GLY A 239 -23.97 -3.12 -1.98
C GLY A 239 -22.63 -2.60 -1.44
N LEU A 240 -22.24 -2.90 -0.20
CA LEU A 240 -20.99 -2.45 0.40
C LEU A 240 -19.82 -3.37 0.04
N LEU A 241 -18.60 -2.82 0.01
CA LEU A 241 -17.38 -3.58 -0.20
C LEU A 241 -17.05 -4.39 1.07
N VAL A 242 -17.11 -5.72 1.01
CA VAL A 242 -16.88 -6.58 2.19
C VAL A 242 -15.49 -7.22 2.19
N HIS A 243 -14.88 -7.36 1.00
CA HIS A 243 -13.54 -7.91 0.86
C HIS A 243 -12.76 -7.27 -0.28
N LEU A 244 -11.46 -7.05 -0.07
CA LEU A 244 -10.53 -6.44 -1.00
C LEU A 244 -9.23 -7.26 -1.09
N GLU A 245 -8.94 -7.80 -2.27
CA GLU A 245 -7.66 -8.43 -2.59
C GLU A 245 -6.80 -7.48 -3.45
N ASP A 246 -5.51 -7.48 -3.21
CA ASP A 246 -4.53 -6.64 -3.90
C ASP A 246 -3.22 -7.41 -4.05
N SER A 247 -2.79 -7.64 -5.28
CA SER A 247 -1.59 -8.41 -5.59
C SER A 247 -0.68 -7.62 -6.51
N GLN A 248 0.57 -7.43 -6.09
CA GLN A 248 1.63 -6.80 -6.88
C GLN A 248 2.81 -7.76 -7.04
N LEU A 249 3.18 -8.03 -8.28
CA LEU A 249 4.34 -8.83 -8.65
C LEU A 249 5.43 -7.94 -9.24
N MET A 250 6.63 -8.04 -8.68
CA MET A 250 7.82 -7.34 -9.17
C MET A 250 8.93 -8.33 -9.50
N ARG A 251 9.63 -8.08 -10.60
CA ARG A 251 10.93 -8.68 -10.90
C ARG A 251 12.02 -7.73 -10.48
N ILE A 252 13.01 -8.25 -9.78
CA ILE A 252 14.17 -7.52 -9.29
C ILE A 252 15.40 -8.20 -9.87
N GLN A 253 16.12 -7.48 -10.73
CA GLN A 253 17.29 -8.02 -11.42
C GLN A 253 18.38 -6.95 -11.48
N SER A 254 19.57 -7.28 -10.99
CA SER A 254 20.74 -6.43 -11.20
C SER A 254 21.46 -6.86 -12.48
N PRO A 255 22.17 -5.95 -13.17
CA PRO A 255 23.01 -6.33 -14.31
C PRO A 255 23.97 -7.46 -13.92
N GLY A 256 23.96 -8.56 -14.67
CA GLY A 256 24.79 -9.73 -14.42
C GLY A 256 24.32 -10.69 -13.31
N SER A 257 23.13 -10.46 -12.70
CA SER A 257 22.54 -11.39 -11.72
C SER A 257 21.33 -12.13 -12.27
N HIS A 258 21.00 -13.28 -11.67
CA HIS A 258 19.70 -13.92 -11.87
C HIS A 258 18.57 -13.02 -11.37
N ALA A 259 17.40 -13.17 -11.99
CA ALA A 259 16.19 -12.47 -11.59
C ALA A 259 15.62 -13.08 -10.30
N MET A 260 15.21 -12.20 -9.38
CA MET A 260 14.44 -12.53 -8.20
C MET A 260 13.05 -11.93 -8.33
N TYR A 261 12.04 -12.63 -7.83
CA TYR A 261 10.66 -12.18 -7.85
C TYR A 261 10.20 -11.85 -6.43
N TRP A 262 9.39 -10.81 -6.34
CA TRP A 262 8.74 -10.36 -5.13
C TRP A 262 7.25 -10.24 -5.41
N LYS A 263 6.43 -10.95 -4.65
CA LYS A 263 4.98 -10.82 -4.66
C LYS A 263 4.51 -10.29 -3.32
N THR A 264 3.76 -9.19 -3.36
CA THR A 264 2.98 -8.69 -2.23
C THR A 264 1.52 -9.02 -2.51
N ALA A 265 0.88 -9.82 -1.66
CA ALA A 265 -0.56 -10.05 -1.71
C ALA A 265 -1.18 -9.58 -0.40
N ILE A 266 -2.26 -8.80 -0.47
CA ILE A 266 -2.97 -8.30 0.70
C ILE A 266 -4.47 -8.53 0.53
N SER A 267 -5.04 -9.31 1.44
CA SER A 267 -6.49 -9.52 1.56
C SER A 267 -7.01 -8.75 2.76
N SER A 268 -8.08 -7.97 2.59
CA SER A 268 -8.71 -7.19 3.67
C SER A 268 -10.21 -7.46 3.71
N TRP A 269 -10.73 -7.71 4.92
CA TRP A 269 -12.15 -7.86 5.21
C TRP A 269 -12.62 -6.66 6.00
N MET A 270 -13.72 -6.05 5.57
CA MET A 270 -14.29 -4.86 6.19
C MET A 270 -15.56 -5.24 6.96
N LYS A 271 -15.68 -4.74 8.18
CA LYS A 271 -16.80 -5.03 9.09
C LYS A 271 -17.30 -3.77 9.77
N ASP A 272 -18.44 -3.93 10.45
CA ASP A 272 -19.06 -2.90 11.29
C ASP A 272 -19.27 -1.57 10.55
N TYR A 273 -19.83 -1.63 9.35
CA TYR A 273 -20.17 -0.43 8.59
C TYR A 273 -21.15 0.44 9.37
N ALA A 274 -20.79 1.70 9.58
CA ALA A 274 -21.59 2.68 10.31
C ALA A 274 -21.62 4.02 9.58
N PRO A 275 -22.69 4.82 9.75
CA PRO A 275 -22.76 6.15 9.17
C PRO A 275 -21.80 7.12 9.88
N ALA A 276 -21.11 7.95 9.10
CA ALA A 276 -20.31 9.10 9.51
C ALA A 276 -20.54 10.23 8.50
N ASP A 277 -21.10 11.36 8.95
CA ASP A 277 -21.49 12.51 8.09
C ASP A 277 -22.32 12.13 6.84
N GLY A 278 -23.18 11.11 6.98
CA GLY A 278 -24.02 10.61 5.88
C GLY A 278 -23.32 9.65 4.91
N MET A 279 -22.08 9.25 5.20
CA MET A 279 -21.34 8.21 4.49
C MET A 279 -21.26 6.91 5.29
N MET A 280 -21.40 5.75 4.64
CA MET A 280 -21.15 4.46 5.29
C MET A 280 -19.66 4.11 5.25
N VAL A 281 -19.06 3.95 6.44
CA VAL A 281 -17.64 3.69 6.62
C VAL A 281 -17.45 2.41 7.44
N ALA A 282 -16.51 1.56 7.04
CA ALA A 282 -16.12 0.38 7.80
C ALA A 282 -15.40 0.81 9.10
N ARG A 283 -15.87 0.34 10.25
CA ARG A 283 -15.31 0.72 11.55
C ARG A 283 -14.28 -0.28 12.07
N SER A 284 -14.24 -1.47 11.51
CA SER A 284 -13.28 -2.50 11.86
C SER A 284 -12.98 -3.41 10.69
N GLY A 285 -11.92 -4.20 10.83
CA GLY A 285 -11.62 -5.24 9.87
C GLY A 285 -10.34 -5.98 10.16
N ARG A 286 -10.02 -6.87 9.24
CA ARG A 286 -8.82 -7.71 9.28
C ARG A 286 -8.12 -7.62 7.94
N SER A 287 -6.80 -7.55 7.96
CA SER A 287 -5.96 -7.63 6.76
C SER A 287 -4.90 -8.70 6.94
N VAL A 288 -4.65 -9.47 5.89
CA VAL A 288 -3.56 -10.45 5.84
C VAL A 288 -2.64 -10.08 4.70
N VAL A 289 -1.38 -9.82 5.01
CA VAL A 289 -0.31 -9.54 4.06
C VAL A 289 0.53 -10.79 3.90
N ASN A 290 0.68 -11.28 2.67
CA ASN A 290 1.64 -12.32 2.31
C ASN A 290 2.72 -11.72 1.41
N LEU A 291 3.97 -11.83 1.86
CA LEU A 291 5.16 -11.45 1.09
C LEU A 291 5.88 -12.70 0.65
N GLU A 292 5.89 -12.96 -0.65
CA GLU A 292 6.58 -14.10 -1.24
C GLU A 292 7.78 -13.63 -2.04
N ARG A 293 8.91 -14.30 -1.83
CA ARG A 293 10.16 -14.07 -2.55
C ARG A 293 10.58 -15.37 -3.17
N PHE A 294 10.75 -15.40 -4.47
CA PHE A 294 11.14 -16.61 -5.16
C PHE A 294 12.07 -16.33 -6.33
N GLY A 295 12.93 -17.28 -6.66
CA GLY A 295 13.88 -17.16 -7.76
C GLY A 295 15.04 -18.13 -7.63
N VAL A 296 16.00 -17.99 -8.53
CA VAL A 296 17.19 -18.84 -8.58
C VAL A 296 18.40 -18.04 -8.09
N ALA A 297 19.07 -18.54 -7.05
CA ALA A 297 20.29 -17.95 -6.52
C ALA A 297 21.43 -18.98 -6.62
N GLY A 298 22.26 -18.85 -7.65
CA GLY A 298 23.26 -19.87 -8.00
C GLY A 298 22.58 -21.18 -8.39
N ASN A 299 22.95 -22.29 -7.74
CA ASN A 299 22.39 -23.62 -8.04
C ASN A 299 21.15 -23.98 -7.18
N LYS A 300 20.59 -23.04 -6.41
CA LYS A 300 19.49 -23.30 -5.49
C LYS A 300 18.28 -22.42 -5.79
N THR A 301 17.10 -23.03 -5.77
CA THR A 301 15.82 -22.32 -5.74
C THR A 301 15.62 -21.73 -4.35
N LEU A 302 15.46 -20.41 -4.28
CA LEU A 302 15.05 -19.72 -3.06
C LEU A 302 13.54 -19.53 -3.13
N SER A 303 12.82 -19.90 -2.07
CA SER A 303 11.43 -19.51 -1.84
C SER A 303 11.27 -19.16 -0.36
N LEU A 304 10.82 -17.94 -0.06
CA LEU A 304 10.57 -17.44 1.28
C LEU A 304 9.20 -16.77 1.29
N SER A 305 8.34 -17.17 2.23
CA SER A 305 7.04 -16.53 2.47
C SER A 305 6.99 -16.00 3.91
N THR A 306 6.51 -14.77 4.07
CA THR A 306 6.26 -14.15 5.37
C THR A 306 4.84 -13.61 5.38
N ILE A 307 4.08 -13.98 6.40
CA ILE A 307 2.68 -13.57 6.55
C ILE A 307 2.57 -12.63 7.75
N MET A 308 1.76 -11.59 7.63
CA MET A 308 1.42 -10.72 8.75
C MET A 308 -0.06 -10.44 8.74
N GLU A 309 -0.66 -10.52 9.91
CA GLU A 309 -2.06 -10.24 10.12
C GLU A 309 -2.20 -8.94 10.89
N GLU A 310 -3.04 -8.04 10.38
CA GLU A 310 -3.42 -6.76 10.98
C GLU A 310 -4.92 -6.82 11.30
N ASN A 311 -5.27 -6.74 12.58
CA ASN A 311 -6.64 -6.42 12.98
C ASN A 311 -6.70 -4.91 13.22
N TRP A 312 -7.63 -4.22 12.58
CA TRP A 312 -7.72 -2.76 12.65
C TRP A 312 -9.11 -2.32 13.10
N ARG A 313 -9.15 -1.20 13.81
CA ARG A 313 -10.37 -0.53 14.24
C ARG A 313 -10.21 0.96 14.04
N ILE A 314 -11.26 1.61 13.58
CA ILE A 314 -11.31 3.06 13.43
C ILE A 314 -12.01 3.62 14.66
N ASP A 315 -11.36 4.57 15.31
CA ASP A 315 -11.84 5.18 16.54
C ASP A 315 -12.61 6.47 16.21
N ASP A 316 -12.07 7.33 15.34
CA ASP A 316 -12.76 8.52 14.83
C ASP A 316 -12.67 8.64 13.31
N VAL A 317 -13.69 9.24 12.73
CA VAL A 317 -13.74 9.62 11.30
C VAL A 317 -14.57 10.90 11.15
N GLU A 318 -14.04 11.87 10.41
CA GLU A 318 -14.71 13.13 10.12
C GLU A 318 -14.50 13.49 8.65
N PHE A 319 -15.56 13.94 7.99
CA PHE A 319 -15.50 14.43 6.62
C PHE A 319 -15.66 15.96 6.56
N ASN A 320 -15.07 16.57 5.53
CA ASN A 320 -15.09 18.02 5.33
C ASN A 320 -14.47 18.80 6.50
N VAL A 321 -13.36 18.26 7.03
CA VAL A 321 -12.60 18.82 8.16
C VAL A 321 -12.33 20.32 7.95
N PRO A 322 -12.85 21.20 8.82
CA PRO A 322 -12.64 22.64 8.73
C PRO A 322 -11.16 23.03 8.87
N GLY A 323 -10.70 23.94 8.02
CA GLY A 323 -9.34 24.50 8.11
C GLY A 323 -8.23 23.59 7.57
N LEU A 324 -8.54 22.37 7.08
CA LEU A 324 -7.56 21.54 6.38
C LEU A 324 -7.24 22.16 5.01
N THR A 325 -5.97 22.52 4.80
CA THR A 325 -5.47 23.10 3.55
C THR A 325 -4.36 22.22 2.95
N ALA A 326 -3.95 22.54 1.72
CA ALA A 326 -2.86 21.84 1.03
C ALA A 326 -1.52 21.91 1.79
N ASP A 327 -1.33 22.91 2.65
CA ASP A 327 -0.08 23.11 3.41
C ASP A 327 0.19 21.99 4.43
N PHE A 328 -0.83 21.20 4.78
CA PHE A 328 -0.70 20.03 5.66
C PHE A 328 -0.06 18.82 4.96
N PHE A 329 0.03 18.84 3.63
CA PHE A 329 0.47 17.70 2.82
C PHE A 329 1.85 17.91 2.18
N ILE A 330 2.56 18.96 2.59
CA ILE A 330 3.89 19.29 2.07
C ILE A 330 4.86 18.12 2.31
N PRO A 331 5.59 17.68 1.27
CA PRO A 331 6.54 16.59 1.43
C PRO A 331 7.73 17.02 2.30
N PRO A 332 8.43 16.07 2.93
CA PRO A 332 9.67 16.35 3.63
C PRO A 332 10.69 17.10 2.77
N GLU A 333 11.51 17.96 3.38
CA GLU A 333 12.56 18.72 2.69
C GLU A 333 13.47 17.83 1.82
N GLU A 334 13.78 16.61 2.28
CA GLU A 334 14.63 15.68 1.52
C GLU A 334 14.02 15.23 0.18
N ILE A 335 12.72 15.44 -0.02
CA ILE A 335 11.96 15.07 -1.22
C ILE A 335 11.70 16.28 -2.12
N LYS A 336 11.63 17.49 -1.57
CA LYS A 336 11.38 18.72 -2.34
C LYS A 336 12.43 18.95 -3.43
N ASP A 337 13.66 18.52 -3.20
CA ASP A 337 14.76 18.64 -4.17
C ASP A 337 14.68 17.62 -5.33
N LEU A 338 13.70 16.71 -5.32
CA LEU A 338 13.54 15.63 -6.32
C LEU A 338 12.31 15.82 -7.23
N SER A 339 11.49 16.85 -6.99
CA SER A 339 10.22 17.12 -7.70
C SER A 339 10.35 18.18 -8.78
#